data_AF-A0A0C9NX15-F1
#
_entry.id   AF-A0A0C9NX15-F1
#
_cell.length_a   1.000
_cell.length_b   1.000
_cell.length_c   1.000
_cell.angle_alpha   90.00
_cell.angle_beta   90.00
_cell.angle_gamma   90.00
#
_symmetry.space_group_name_H-M   'P 1'
#
loop_
_entity.id
_entity.type
_entity.pdbx_description
1 polymer ?
#
loop_
_entity_poly.entity_id
_entity_poly.type
_entity_poly.pdbx_seq_one_letter_code
_entity_poly.pdbx_strand_id
1 'polypeptide(L)'
;MKKMDEMELKFRDQSIRYAFAFMFTALALYNISQMLISSKLNFGTVVLGITIVIQVGSFEWLKHRADKTDKEPSKVLMGVIILIAVLLTLGVIGLMFHGK
;
A
#
# COMPACT_ATOMS: atom_id res chain seq x y z
N MET A 1 11.49 -30.86 2.17
CA MET A 1 10.71 -29.75 2.79
C MET A 1 9.70 -30.38 3.73
N LYS A 2 9.75 -30.06 5.03
CA LYS A 2 8.84 -30.62 6.05
C LYS A 2 7.43 -30.11 5.76
N LYS A 3 6.42 -30.99 5.72
CA LYS A 3 5.01 -30.56 5.66
C LYS A 3 4.73 -29.76 6.93
N MET A 4 4.49 -28.47 6.78
CA MET A 4 4.04 -27.59 7.85
C MET A 4 2.65 -28.05 8.29
N ASP A 5 2.41 -28.10 9.60
CA ASP A 5 1.10 -28.47 10.12
C ASP A 5 0.05 -27.39 9.79
N GLU A 6 -1.21 -27.78 9.67
CA GLU A 6 -2.31 -26.86 9.33
C GLU A 6 -2.43 -25.69 10.32
N MET A 7 -2.06 -25.92 11.59
CA MET A 7 -2.00 -24.89 12.64
C MET A 7 -0.88 -23.87 12.38
N GLU A 8 0.29 -24.33 11.95
CA GLU A 8 1.43 -23.46 11.63
C GLU A 8 1.13 -22.61 10.39
N LEU A 9 0.44 -23.17 9.38
CA LEU A 9 -0.02 -22.42 8.21
C LEU A 9 -1.01 -21.31 8.60
N LYS A 10 -2.03 -21.62 9.41
CA LYS A 10 -2.99 -20.62 9.89
C LYS A 10 -2.34 -19.49 10.69
N PHE A 11 -1.40 -19.85 11.57
CA PHE A 11 -0.67 -18.87 12.37
C PHE A 11 0.20 -17.96 11.50
N ARG A 12 0.91 -18.54 10.51
CA ARG A 12 1.70 -17.77 9.54
C ARG A 12 0.82 -16.80 8.74
N ASP A 13 -0.30 -17.26 8.22
CA ASP A 13 -1.16 -16.41 7.39
C ASP A 13 -1.81 -15.28 8.21
N GLN A 14 -2.20 -15.55 9.48
CA GLN A 14 -2.68 -14.52 10.40
C GLN A 14 -1.60 -13.50 10.76
N SER A 15 -0.40 -13.95 11.07
CA SER A 15 0.72 -13.05 11.44
C SER A 15 1.12 -12.15 10.27
N ILE A 16 1.15 -12.65 9.04
CA ILE A 16 1.38 -11.83 7.83
C ILE A 16 0.27 -10.78 7.69
N ARG A 17 -0.99 -11.17 7.87
CA ARG A 17 -2.13 -10.24 7.79
C ARG A 17 -2.03 -9.12 8.84
N TYR A 18 -1.69 -9.45 10.07
CA TYR A 18 -1.52 -8.45 11.13
C TYR A 18 -0.30 -7.55 10.89
N ALA A 19 0.81 -8.10 10.40
CA ALA A 19 1.99 -7.30 10.06
C ALA A 19 1.68 -6.28 8.95
N PHE A 20 0.95 -6.68 7.91
CA PHE A 20 0.48 -5.76 6.87
C PHE A 20 -0.44 -4.68 7.42
N ALA A 21 -1.44 -5.06 8.22
CA ALA A 21 -2.38 -4.11 8.82
C ALA A 21 -1.67 -3.11 9.73
N PHE A 22 -0.72 -3.57 10.54
CA PHE A 22 0.09 -2.72 11.41
C PHE A 22 0.92 -1.73 10.59
N MET A 23 1.62 -2.20 9.55
CA MET A 23 2.48 -1.34 8.72
C MET A 23 1.66 -0.31 7.95
N PHE A 24 0.53 -0.70 7.37
CA PHE A 24 -0.42 0.21 6.72
C PHE A 24 -0.89 1.29 7.70
N THR A 25 -1.32 0.88 8.90
CA THR A 25 -1.85 1.81 9.91
C THR A 25 -0.79 2.79 10.38
N ALA A 26 0.43 2.31 10.65
CA ALA A 26 1.54 3.15 11.07
C ALA A 26 1.92 4.19 9.99
N LEU A 27 2.00 3.78 8.72
CA LEU A 27 2.30 4.68 7.61
C LEU A 27 1.16 5.68 7.37
N ALA A 28 -0.09 5.25 7.45
CA ALA A 28 -1.25 6.13 7.31
C ALA A 28 -1.28 7.20 8.41
N LEU A 29 -1.07 6.80 9.68
CA LEU A 29 -1.01 7.72 10.82
C LEU A 29 0.15 8.71 10.67
N TYR A 30 1.33 8.25 10.26
CA TYR A 30 2.48 9.12 10.01
C TYR A 30 2.22 10.10 8.87
N ASN A 31 1.56 9.65 7.79
CA ASN A 31 1.24 10.52 6.67
C ASN A 31 0.23 11.61 7.07
N ILE A 32 -0.82 11.24 7.82
CA ILE A 32 -1.80 12.17 8.38
C ILE A 32 -1.14 13.17 9.34
N SER A 33 -0.27 12.71 10.25
CA SER A 33 0.39 13.61 11.19
C SER A 33 1.29 14.61 10.46
N GLN A 34 1.98 14.19 9.40
CA GLN A 34 2.77 15.09 8.56
C GLN A 34 1.89 16.13 7.85
N MET A 35 0.72 15.75 7.34
CA MET A 35 -0.23 16.70 6.73
C MET A 35 -0.75 17.72 7.76
N LEU A 36 -1.05 17.28 8.98
CA LEU A 36 -1.54 18.14 10.07
C LEU A 36 -0.47 19.12 10.57
N ILE A 37 0.79 18.67 10.67
CA ILE A 37 1.90 19.48 11.19
C ILE A 37 2.43 20.44 10.13
N SER A 38 2.66 19.95 8.90
CA SER A 38 3.30 20.79 7.87
C SER A 38 2.38 21.84 7.28
N SER A 39 1.04 21.75 7.43
CA SER A 39 0.02 22.58 6.72
C SER A 39 0.21 22.69 5.19
N LYS A 40 1.19 21.96 4.66
CA LYS A 40 1.73 22.07 3.31
C LYS A 40 1.98 20.66 2.80
N LEU A 41 1.60 20.43 1.56
CA LEU A 41 1.90 19.18 0.85
C LEU A 41 3.40 19.16 0.56
N ASN A 42 4.13 18.27 1.24
CA ASN A 42 5.54 18.02 0.95
C ASN A 42 5.69 16.75 0.10
N PHE A 43 6.80 16.64 -0.62
CA PHE A 43 7.06 15.48 -1.48
C PHE A 43 7.09 14.16 -0.69
N GLY A 44 7.51 14.19 0.58
CA GLY A 44 7.50 13.03 1.47
C GLY A 44 6.09 12.44 1.69
N THR A 45 5.08 13.29 1.91
CA THR A 45 3.67 12.92 2.05
C THR A 45 3.15 12.19 0.80
N VAL A 46 3.56 12.64 -0.40
CA VAL A 46 3.21 12.02 -1.68
C VAL A 46 3.85 10.63 -1.80
N VAL A 47 5.15 10.52 -1.51
CA VAL A 47 5.89 9.25 -1.53
C VAL A 47 5.32 8.25 -0.53
N LEU A 48 4.95 8.70 0.66
CA LEU A 48 4.28 7.87 1.67
C LEU A 48 2.91 7.39 1.19
N GLY A 49 2.14 8.24 0.52
CA GLY A 49 0.85 7.86 -0.07
C GLY A 49 0.99 6.76 -1.12
N ILE A 50 1.98 6.89 -2.00
CA ILE A 50 2.34 5.86 -2.99
C ILE A 50 2.76 4.55 -2.29
N THR A 51 3.57 4.64 -1.24
CA THR A 51 4.03 3.48 -0.47
C THR A 51 2.85 2.70 0.14
N ILE A 52 1.85 3.42 0.66
CA ILE A 52 0.61 2.83 1.18
C ILE A 52 -0.16 2.10 0.08
N VAL A 53 -0.32 2.70 -1.10
CA VAL A 53 -0.99 2.08 -2.25
C VAL A 53 -0.26 0.82 -2.72
N ILE A 54 1.08 0.85 -2.78
CA ILE A 54 1.90 -0.32 -3.14
C ILE A 54 1.72 -1.45 -2.12
N GLN A 55 1.67 -1.14 -0.82
CA GLN A 55 1.43 -2.15 0.22
C GLN A 55 0.07 -2.82 0.08
N VAL A 56 -1.00 -2.04 -0.08
CA VAL A 56 -2.36 -2.58 -0.29
C VAL A 56 -2.40 -3.43 -1.56
N GLY A 57 -1.83 -2.92 -2.65
CA GLY A 57 -1.71 -3.64 -3.91
C GLY A 57 -0.97 -4.96 -3.80
N SER A 58 0.14 -4.96 -3.06
CA SER A 58 0.95 -6.16 -2.83
C SER A 58 0.19 -7.19 -2.01
N PHE A 59 -0.56 -6.75 -1.00
CA PHE A 59 -1.39 -7.63 -0.18
C PHE A 59 -2.50 -8.30 -0.99
N GLU A 60 -3.27 -7.52 -1.75
CA GLU A 60 -4.32 -8.04 -2.64
C GLU A 60 -3.72 -8.97 -3.71
N TRP A 61 -2.61 -8.57 -4.34
CA TRP A 61 -1.93 -9.41 -5.33
C TRP A 61 -1.50 -10.76 -4.74
N LEU A 62 -0.90 -10.77 -3.55
CA LEU A 62 -0.46 -12.00 -2.89
C LEU A 62 -1.62 -12.93 -2.53
N LYS A 63 -2.78 -12.37 -2.20
CA LYS A 63 -4.01 -13.11 -1.95
C LYS A 63 -4.54 -13.82 -3.21
N HIS A 64 -4.56 -13.13 -4.35
CA HIS A 64 -5.04 -13.69 -5.63
C HIS A 64 -4.03 -14.62 -6.31
N ARG A 65 -2.72 -14.39 -6.13
CA ARG A 65 -1.64 -15.20 -6.73
C ARG A 65 -1.66 -16.67 -6.31
N ALA A 66 -2.34 -17.00 -5.20
CA ALA A 66 -2.48 -18.39 -4.76
C ALA A 66 -3.19 -19.28 -5.80
N ASP A 67 -4.00 -18.70 -6.68
CA ASP A 67 -4.68 -19.41 -7.77
C ASP A 67 -4.09 -19.00 -9.14
N LYS A 68 -3.53 -19.98 -9.87
CA LYS A 68 -2.89 -19.76 -11.18
C LYS A 68 -3.90 -19.48 -12.31
N THR A 69 -5.19 -19.74 -12.09
CA THR A 69 -6.25 -19.50 -13.08
C THR A 69 -6.92 -18.13 -12.90
N ASP A 70 -6.59 -17.44 -11.81
CA ASP A 70 -7.18 -16.16 -11.47
C ASP A 70 -6.59 -15.02 -12.32
N LYS A 71 -7.45 -14.25 -12.98
CA LYS A 71 -7.10 -13.03 -13.74
C LYS A 71 -7.18 -11.77 -12.89
N GLU A 72 -7.68 -11.86 -11.66
CA GLU A 72 -7.75 -10.75 -10.70
C GLU A 72 -6.38 -10.15 -10.33
N PRO A 73 -5.25 -10.88 -10.27
CA PRO A 73 -3.94 -10.28 -10.04
C PRO A 73 -3.66 -9.14 -11.03
N SER A 74 -3.88 -9.38 -12.34
CA SER A 74 -3.63 -8.36 -13.37
C SER A 74 -4.48 -7.10 -13.18
N LYS A 75 -5.71 -7.24 -12.68
CA LYS A 75 -6.59 -6.10 -12.38
C LYS A 75 -6.11 -5.33 -11.15
N VAL A 76 -5.67 -6.04 -10.11
CA VAL A 76 -5.07 -5.43 -8.91
C VAL A 76 -3.83 -4.62 -9.29
N LEU A 77 -2.92 -5.20 -10.07
CA LEU A 77 -1.71 -4.49 -10.52
C LEU A 77 -2.06 -3.23 -11.34
N MET A 78 -3.01 -3.34 -12.27
CA MET A 78 -3.44 -2.19 -13.07
C MET A 78 -4.09 -1.11 -12.21
N GLY A 79 -4.94 -1.48 -11.24
CA GLY A 79 -5.54 -0.55 -10.29
C GLY A 79 -4.51 0.18 -9.43
N VAL A 80 -3.49 -0.53 -8.96
CA VAL A 80 -2.36 0.03 -8.20
C VAL A 80 -1.59 1.05 -9.04
N ILE A 81 -1.25 0.70 -10.29
CA ILE A 81 -0.55 1.62 -11.21
C ILE A 81 -1.37 2.90 -11.43
N ILE A 82 -2.67 2.76 -11.68
CA ILE A 82 -3.57 3.92 -11.88
C ILE A 82 -3.60 4.81 -10.63
N LEU A 83 -3.74 4.23 -9.43
CA LEU A 83 -3.74 4.98 -8.17
C LEU A 83 -2.42 5.71 -7.94
N ILE A 84 -1.29 5.08 -8.22
CA ILE A 84 0.04 5.72 -8.13
C ILE A 84 0.13 6.89 -9.10
N ALA A 85 -0.32 6.73 -10.35
CA ALA A 85 -0.30 7.80 -11.34
C ALA A 85 -1.18 8.99 -10.90
N VAL A 86 -2.35 8.74 -10.33
CA VAL A 86 -3.23 9.78 -9.78
C VAL A 86 -2.55 10.52 -8.62
N LEU A 87 -1.97 9.78 -7.66
CA LEU A 87 -1.27 10.38 -6.52
C LEU A 87 -0.05 11.21 -6.93
N LEU A 88 0.72 10.73 -7.91
CA LEU A 88 1.84 11.50 -8.48
C LEU A 88 1.34 12.78 -9.14
N THR A 89 0.27 12.69 -9.94
CA THR A 89 -0.29 13.85 -10.62
C THR A 89 -0.78 14.90 -9.62
N LEU A 90 -1.56 14.48 -8.61
CA LEU A 90 -2.04 15.35 -7.54
C LEU A 90 -0.88 15.92 -6.71
N GLY A 91 0.12 15.10 -6.41
CA GLY A 91 1.32 15.51 -5.69
C GLY A 91 2.10 16.60 -6.43
N VAL A 92 2.36 16.41 -7.73
CA VAL A 92 3.05 17.39 -8.58
C VAL A 92 2.24 18.67 -8.70
N ILE A 93 0.92 18.58 -8.92
CA ILE A 93 0.03 19.75 -8.94
C ILE A 93 0.09 20.49 -7.61
N GLY A 94 -0.07 19.79 -6.49
CA GLY A 94 -0.02 20.36 -5.15
C GLY A 94 1.31 21.04 -4.84
N LEU A 95 2.42 20.49 -5.34
CA LEU A 95 3.76 21.09 -5.22
C LEU A 95 3.93 22.33 -6.10
N MET A 96 3.39 22.34 -7.33
CA MET A 96 3.46 23.51 -8.23
C MET A 96 2.68 24.71 -7.69
N PHE A 97 1.54 24.47 -7.02
CA PHE A 97 0.76 25.54 -6.37
C PHE A 97 1.31 25.96 -5.00
N HIS A 98 2.29 25.23 -4.44
CA HIS A 98 2.94 25.54 -3.16
C HIS A 98 4.09 26.54 -3.26
N GLY A 99 4.63 26.77 -4.46
CA GLY A 99 5.78 27.65 -4.72
C GLY A 99 5.42 29.08 -5.12
N LYS A 100 4.14 29.48 -5.01
CA LYS A 100 3.67 30.85 -5.25
C LYS A 100 3.24 31.52 -3.95
#